data_AF-B4JHR0-F1
#
_entry.id   AF-B4JHR0-F1
#
_cell.length_a   1.000
_cell.length_b   1.000
_cell.length_c   1.000
_cell.angle_alpha   90.00
_cell.angle_beta   90.00
_cell.angle_gamma   90.00
#
_symmetry.space_group_name_H-M   'P 1'
#
loop_
_entity.id
_entity.type
_entity.pdbx_description
1 polymer ?
#
loop_
_entity_poly.entity_id
_entity_poly.type
_entity_poly.pdbx_seq_one_letter_code
_entity_poly.pdbx_strand_id
1 'polypeptide(L)'
;MPEEPTEEAPGPQVPKTELEELQIKAQGTADESLESTRRMLALCEESKEAGIRTLVALDDQGEQLDRIEEGMDQINADMREAEKNLSGMEKCCGICVLPCNKSQSFKEDDGTWKGNDDGKVVNNQPQRVMDDRNGMMAQAGYIGRITNDAREDEMEENMGQVNTMIGNLRNMALDMGSELENQNRQIDRINRKGESNEARIAVANQRAHQLLK
;
A
#
# COMPACT_ATOMS: atom_id res chain seq x y z
N MET A 1 66.07 43.58 29.71
CA MET A 1 65.82 42.13 29.69
C MET A 1 64.39 41.94 30.17
N PRO A 2 63.46 41.44 29.36
CA PRO A 2 62.14 41.05 29.84
C PRO A 2 62.16 39.60 30.35
N GLU A 3 61.58 39.37 31.52
CA GLU A 3 61.33 38.04 32.10
C GLU A 3 60.24 37.32 31.28
N GLU A 4 60.50 36.06 30.93
CA GLU A 4 59.51 35.16 30.30
C GLU A 4 58.48 34.66 31.35
N PRO A 5 57.21 34.47 30.96
CA PRO A 5 56.19 33.95 31.86
C PRO A 5 56.41 32.44 32.06
N THR A 6 56.50 32.02 33.32
CA THR A 6 56.56 30.61 33.70
C THR A 6 55.22 29.92 33.40
N GLU A 7 55.20 28.98 32.46
CA GLU A 7 54.10 28.03 32.26
C GLU A 7 53.93 27.19 33.53
N GLU A 8 52.82 27.38 34.25
CA GLU A 8 52.38 26.44 35.28
C GLU A 8 52.00 25.11 34.62
N ALA A 9 52.78 24.07 34.93
CA ALA A 9 52.47 22.70 34.53
C ALA A 9 51.09 22.28 35.06
N PRO A 10 50.27 21.56 34.27
CA PRO A 10 48.99 21.07 34.74
C PRO A 10 49.23 20.09 35.89
N GLY A 11 48.63 20.40 37.05
CA GLY A 11 48.72 19.57 38.24
C GLY A 11 48.25 18.13 38.00
N PRO A 12 48.62 17.17 38.85
CA PRO A 12 48.28 15.76 38.67
C PRO A 12 46.77 15.59 38.59
N GLN A 13 46.28 15.04 37.47
CA GLN A 13 44.88 14.64 37.35
C GLN A 13 44.65 13.49 38.34
N VAL A 14 43.90 13.76 39.40
CA VAL A 14 43.50 12.73 40.36
C VAL A 14 42.69 11.67 39.60
N PRO A 15 43.08 10.38 39.64
CA PRO A 15 42.35 9.34 38.94
C PRO A 15 40.92 9.26 39.50
N LYS A 16 39.94 9.26 38.60
CA LYS A 16 38.52 9.18 38.95
C LYS A 16 38.27 7.91 39.76
N THR A 17 37.39 8.01 40.75
CA THR A 17 37.00 6.84 41.54
C THR A 17 36.19 5.87 40.68
N GLU A 18 36.27 4.56 40.94
CA GLU A 18 35.52 3.53 40.18
C GLU A 18 34.00 3.81 40.15
N LEU A 19 33.47 4.39 41.24
CA LEU A 19 32.09 4.85 41.33
C LEU A 19 31.79 6.00 40.36
N GLU A 20 32.67 7.00 40.24
CA GLU A 20 32.52 8.10 39.28
C GLU A 20 32.58 7.61 37.84
N GLU A 21 33.47 6.66 37.53
CA GLU A 21 33.53 6.08 36.18
C GLU A 21 32.24 5.35 35.79
N LEU A 22 31.68 4.57 36.73
CA LEU A 22 30.40 3.89 36.52
C LEU A 22 29.24 4.88 36.35
N GLN A 23 29.22 5.97 37.14
CA GLN A 23 28.19 7.01 37.02
C GLN A 23 28.27 7.74 35.67
N ILE A 24 29.48 8.10 35.23
CA ILE A 24 29.68 8.73 33.91
C ILE A 24 29.18 7.81 32.79
N LYS A 25 29.48 6.51 32.88
CA LYS A 25 29.03 5.54 31.87
C LYS A 25 27.52 5.35 31.86
N ALA A 26 26.89 5.27 33.04
CA ALA A 26 25.44 5.16 33.17
C ALA A 26 24.74 6.40 32.59
N GLN A 27 25.28 7.58 32.88
CA GLN A 27 24.75 8.85 32.38
C GLN A 27 24.88 8.97 30.86
N GLY A 28 26.03 8.59 30.29
CA GLY A 28 26.22 8.53 28.83
C GLY A 28 25.24 7.58 28.15
N THR A 29 24.99 6.41 28.76
CA THR A 29 24.02 5.43 28.23
C THR A 29 22.59 5.97 28.26
N ALA A 30 22.22 6.71 29.31
CA ALA A 30 20.90 7.34 29.41
C ALA A 30 20.71 8.44 28.34
N ASP A 31 21.73 9.28 28.12
CA ASP A 31 21.68 10.33 27.10
C ASP A 31 21.59 9.75 25.68
N GLU A 32 22.38 8.70 25.38
CA GLU A 32 22.31 7.97 24.10
C GLU A 32 20.92 7.32 23.88
N SER A 33 20.33 6.76 24.94
CA SER A 33 19.00 6.16 24.90
C SER A 33 17.93 7.22 24.61
N LEU A 34 18.01 8.38 25.26
CA LEU A 34 17.11 9.50 25.01
C LEU A 34 17.21 9.99 23.57
N GLU A 35 18.43 10.16 23.04
CA GLU A 35 18.61 10.53 21.65
C GLU A 35 18.01 9.49 20.69
N SER A 36 18.12 8.21 21.03
CA SER A 36 17.46 7.14 20.28
C SER A 36 15.95 7.29 20.26
N THR A 37 15.31 7.62 21.39
CA THR A 37 13.86 7.87 21.42
C THR A 37 13.43 9.04 20.54
N ARG A 38 14.24 10.11 20.48
CA ARG A 38 13.99 11.25 19.59
C ARG A 38 14.13 10.86 18.11
N ARG A 39 15.13 10.04 17.77
CA ARG A 39 15.27 9.51 16.40
C ARG A 39 14.09 8.61 16.03
N MET A 40 13.60 7.79 16.96
CA MET A 40 12.42 6.95 16.73
C MET A 40 11.18 7.79 16.42
N LEU A 41 10.95 8.89 17.13
CA LEU A 41 9.86 9.83 16.83
C LEU A 41 9.96 10.38 15.40
N ALA A 42 11.13 10.91 15.03
CA ALA A 42 11.35 11.47 13.71
C ALA A 42 11.10 10.44 12.59
N LEU A 43 11.61 9.21 12.75
CA LEU A 43 11.40 8.13 11.80
C LEU A 43 9.92 7.72 11.70
N CYS A 44 9.20 7.70 12.82
CA CYS A 44 7.76 7.40 12.81
C CYS A 44 6.96 8.47 12.10
N GLU A 45 7.31 9.74 12.28
CA GLU A 45 6.65 10.85 11.61
C GLU A 45 6.91 10.85 10.09
N GLU A 46 8.16 10.64 9.67
CA GLU A 46 8.51 10.48 8.26
C GLU A 46 7.76 9.28 7.62
N SER A 47 7.71 8.16 8.34
CA SER A 47 6.98 6.96 7.90
C SER A 47 5.48 7.22 7.76
N LYS A 48 4.90 8.04 8.65
CA LYS A 48 3.49 8.43 8.60
C LYS A 48 3.22 9.28 7.35
N GLU A 49 4.05 10.26 7.07
CA GLU A 49 3.91 11.11 5.87
C GLU A 49 4.08 10.31 4.57
N ALA A 50 5.04 9.39 4.52
CA ALA A 50 5.19 8.46 3.41
C ALA A 50 3.94 7.56 3.25
N GLY A 51 3.43 7.02 4.36
CA GLY A 51 2.21 6.19 4.37
C GLY A 51 0.98 6.92 3.86
N ILE A 52 0.76 8.17 4.27
CA ILE A 52 -0.35 9.01 3.78
C ILE A 52 -0.24 9.22 2.27
N ARG A 53 0.95 9.57 1.77
CA ARG A 53 1.17 9.74 0.32
C ARG A 53 0.87 8.47 -0.45
N THR A 54 1.26 7.31 0.09
CA THR A 54 0.97 6.01 -0.53
C THR A 54 -0.53 5.72 -0.55
N LEU A 55 -1.25 5.98 0.55
CA LEU A 55 -2.71 5.79 0.59
C LEU A 55 -3.43 6.64 -0.45
N VAL A 56 -3.06 7.92 -0.59
CA VAL A 56 -3.62 8.80 -1.64
C VAL A 56 -3.31 8.25 -3.04
N ALA A 57 -2.07 7.81 -3.26
CA ALA A 57 -1.68 7.24 -4.55
C ALA A 57 -2.42 5.93 -4.87
N LEU A 58 -2.75 5.12 -3.86
CA LEU A 58 -3.55 3.91 -4.03
C LEU A 58 -5.00 4.25 -4.36
N ASP A 59 -5.60 5.25 -3.73
CA ASP A 59 -6.95 5.74 -4.03
C ASP A 59 -7.04 6.23 -5.49
N ASP A 60 -6.11 7.09 -5.91
CA ASP A 60 -6.01 7.58 -7.29
C ASP A 60 -5.80 6.44 -8.31
N GLN A 61 -5.08 5.38 -7.93
CA GLN A 61 -4.87 4.18 -8.76
C GLN A 61 -6.14 3.34 -8.85
N GLY A 62 -6.89 3.20 -7.75
CA GLY A 62 -8.18 2.50 -7.72
C GLY A 62 -9.17 3.13 -8.71
N GLU A 63 -9.33 4.45 -8.68
CA GLU A 63 -10.20 5.15 -9.65
C GLU A 63 -9.75 4.97 -11.10
N GLN A 64 -8.44 4.88 -11.35
CA GLN A 64 -7.92 4.60 -12.69
C GLN A 64 -8.29 3.19 -13.15
N LEU A 65 -8.19 2.20 -12.28
CA LEU A 65 -8.56 0.82 -12.60
C LEU A 65 -10.08 0.70 -12.84
N ASP A 66 -10.91 1.42 -12.09
CA ASP A 66 -12.35 1.48 -12.34
C ASP A 66 -12.65 2.01 -13.75
N ARG A 67 -12.02 3.12 -14.16
CA ARG A 67 -12.16 3.66 -15.52
C ARG A 67 -11.69 2.69 -16.60
N ILE A 68 -10.63 1.93 -16.33
CA ILE A 68 -10.13 0.90 -17.25
C ILE A 68 -11.14 -0.26 -17.35
N GLU A 69 -11.67 -0.73 -16.24
CA GLU A 69 -12.66 -1.81 -16.21
C GLU A 69 -13.94 -1.42 -16.96
N GLU A 70 -14.46 -0.21 -16.74
CA GLU A 70 -15.58 0.35 -17.50
C GLU A 70 -15.26 0.44 -19.00
N GLY A 71 -14.04 0.88 -19.35
CA GLY A 71 -13.57 0.92 -20.74
C GLY A 71 -13.56 -0.47 -21.39
N MET A 72 -13.17 -1.51 -20.65
CA MET A 72 -13.21 -2.89 -21.15
C MET A 72 -14.66 -3.37 -21.40
N ASP A 73 -15.60 -3.00 -20.54
CA ASP A 73 -17.02 -3.30 -20.72
C ASP A 73 -17.61 -2.57 -21.93
N GLN A 74 -17.24 -1.31 -22.14
CA GLN A 74 -17.65 -0.54 -23.32
C GLN A 74 -17.13 -1.17 -24.61
N ILE A 75 -15.84 -1.56 -24.67
CA ILE A 75 -15.27 -2.23 -25.84
C ILE A 75 -16.05 -3.51 -26.16
N ASN A 76 -16.41 -4.30 -25.14
CA ASN A 76 -17.18 -5.53 -25.37
C ASN A 76 -18.57 -5.23 -25.94
N ALA A 77 -19.26 -4.21 -25.43
CA ALA A 77 -20.55 -3.77 -25.97
C ALA A 77 -20.42 -3.30 -27.43
N ASP A 78 -19.42 -2.49 -27.74
CA ASP A 78 -19.16 -1.99 -29.09
C ASP A 78 -18.83 -3.15 -30.06
N MET A 79 -18.06 -4.15 -29.60
CA MET A 79 -17.73 -5.32 -30.40
C MET A 79 -18.94 -6.22 -30.68
N ARG A 80 -19.90 -6.34 -29.74
CA ARG A 80 -21.19 -7.00 -29.99
C ARG A 80 -21.97 -6.31 -31.10
N GLU A 81 -21.99 -4.98 -31.11
CA GLU A 81 -22.65 -4.22 -32.17
C GLU A 81 -21.91 -4.34 -33.51
N ALA A 82 -20.58 -4.23 -33.52
CA ALA A 82 -19.75 -4.38 -34.70
C ALA A 82 -19.97 -5.75 -35.38
N GLU A 83 -20.01 -6.84 -34.61
CA GLU A 83 -20.29 -8.18 -35.14
C GLU A 83 -21.69 -8.32 -35.75
N LYS A 84 -22.69 -7.67 -35.15
CA LYS A 84 -24.06 -7.65 -35.68
C LYS A 84 -24.10 -6.92 -37.02
N ASN A 85 -23.40 -5.80 -37.13
CA ASN A 85 -23.29 -5.02 -38.37
C ASN A 85 -22.54 -5.80 -39.45
N LEU A 86 -21.40 -6.43 -39.12
CA LEU A 86 -20.66 -7.31 -40.04
C LEU A 86 -21.51 -8.48 -40.54
N SER A 87 -22.27 -9.11 -39.64
CA SER A 87 -23.19 -10.20 -40.01
C SER A 87 -24.38 -9.73 -40.86
N GLY A 88 -24.76 -8.45 -40.74
CA GLY A 88 -25.73 -7.80 -41.62
C GLY A 88 -25.16 -7.57 -43.03
N MET A 89 -23.88 -7.17 -43.12
CA MET A 89 -23.18 -6.95 -44.38
C MET A 89 -22.87 -8.26 -45.13
N GLU A 90 -22.59 -9.35 -44.42
CA GLU A 90 -22.50 -10.70 -45.01
C GLU A 90 -23.79 -11.12 -45.73
N LYS A 91 -24.94 -10.53 -45.37
CA LYS A 91 -26.25 -10.78 -45.99
C LYS A 91 -26.54 -9.78 -47.11
N CYS A 92 -25.68 -9.74 -48.13
CA CYS A 92 -25.92 -8.94 -49.34
C CYS A 92 -26.01 -9.81 -50.59
N CYS A 93 -27.22 -10.33 -50.86
CA CYS A 93 -27.78 -10.62 -52.20
C CYS A 93 -29.26 -11.02 -52.03
N GLY A 94 -30.18 -10.06 -52.19
CA GLY A 94 -31.55 -10.04 -51.68
C GLY A 94 -32.59 -11.07 -52.16
N ILE A 95 -32.24 -12.33 -52.47
CA ILE A 95 -33.24 -13.42 -52.61
C ILE A 95 -32.67 -14.83 -52.45
N CYS A 96 -31.34 -15.00 -52.29
CA CYS A 96 -30.73 -16.32 -52.16
C CYS A 96 -29.96 -16.43 -50.84
N VAL A 97 -30.44 -17.28 -49.94
CA VAL A 97 -29.65 -17.77 -48.81
C VAL A 97 -28.58 -18.68 -49.40
N LEU A 98 -27.38 -18.14 -49.66
CA LEU A 98 -26.23 -18.98 -49.96
C LEU A 98 -26.06 -19.95 -48.77
N PRO A 99 -26.14 -21.28 -48.95
CA PRO A 99 -26.00 -22.25 -47.86
C PRO A 99 -24.52 -22.45 -47.45
N CYS A 100 -23.66 -21.47 -47.72
CA CYS A 100 -22.21 -21.60 -47.61
C CYS A 100 -21.68 -20.69 -46.50
N ASN A 101 -21.23 -21.37 -45.45
CA ASN A 101 -20.53 -20.90 -44.26
C ASN A 101 -21.33 -19.98 -43.33
N LYS A 102 -21.97 -20.62 -42.33
CA LYS A 102 -22.12 -20.03 -40.99
C LYS A 102 -20.74 -19.56 -40.52
N SER A 103 -20.43 -18.29 -40.69
CA SER A 103 -19.37 -17.63 -39.93
C SER A 103 -19.70 -17.90 -38.45
N GLN A 104 -18.84 -18.63 -37.75
CA GLN A 104 -19.06 -18.89 -36.33
C GLN A 104 -18.97 -17.55 -35.62
N SER A 105 -20.09 -17.06 -35.11
CA SER A 105 -20.11 -15.94 -34.17
C SER A 105 -19.14 -16.23 -33.03
N PHE A 106 -18.35 -15.24 -32.62
CA PHE A 106 -17.46 -15.36 -31.48
C PHE A 106 -18.25 -15.90 -30.28
N LYS A 107 -17.77 -17.00 -29.69
CA LYS A 107 -18.36 -17.56 -28.47
C LYS A 107 -17.73 -16.84 -27.30
N GLU A 108 -18.47 -15.89 -26.77
CA GLU A 108 -18.10 -15.17 -25.56
C GLU A 108 -18.13 -16.14 -24.37
N ASP A 109 -17.10 -16.12 -23.54
CA ASP A 109 -17.09 -16.85 -22.28
C ASP A 109 -17.93 -16.07 -21.26
N ASP A 110 -19.13 -16.58 -20.97
CA ASP A 110 -20.07 -16.00 -20.02
C ASP A 110 -19.43 -15.78 -18.63
N GLY A 111 -18.41 -16.56 -18.25
CA GLY A 111 -17.70 -16.42 -16.97
C GLY A 111 -16.80 -15.19 -16.87
N THR A 112 -16.37 -14.62 -18.00
CA THR A 112 -15.52 -13.43 -18.04
C THR A 112 -16.33 -12.13 -17.87
N TRP A 113 -17.62 -12.15 -18.26
CA TRP A 113 -18.47 -10.96 -18.34
C TRP A 113 -19.70 -10.98 -17.41
N LYS A 114 -20.02 -12.12 -16.78
CA LYS A 114 -21.05 -12.19 -15.73
C LYS A 114 -20.42 -11.91 -14.36
N GLY A 115 -20.68 -10.70 -13.84
CA GLY A 115 -20.26 -10.22 -12.53
C GLY A 115 -20.88 -11.00 -11.36
N ASN A 116 -20.38 -12.20 -11.11
CA ASN A 116 -20.80 -13.04 -9.99
C ASN A 116 -19.88 -12.95 -8.76
N ASP A 117 -18.92 -12.02 -8.75
CA ASP A 117 -18.03 -11.79 -7.60
C ASP A 117 -18.17 -10.39 -6.97
N ASP A 118 -19.04 -9.52 -7.51
CA ASP A 118 -19.28 -8.16 -6.98
C ASP A 118 -20.11 -8.11 -5.70
N GLY A 119 -20.59 -9.26 -5.23
CA GLY A 119 -21.53 -9.37 -4.11
C GLY A 119 -20.98 -9.99 -2.84
N LYS A 120 -19.71 -10.39 -2.80
CA LYS A 120 -19.12 -10.90 -1.55
C LYS A 120 -18.69 -9.70 -0.71
N VAL A 121 -19.68 -9.02 -0.14
CA VAL A 121 -19.51 -8.18 1.06
C VAL A 121 -18.54 -8.93 1.95
N VAL A 122 -17.35 -8.37 2.10
CA VAL A 122 -16.30 -8.96 2.91
C VAL A 122 -16.84 -8.90 4.34
N ASN A 123 -17.51 -9.98 4.77
CA ASN A 123 -17.95 -10.20 6.16
C ASN A 123 -16.73 -10.40 7.10
N ASN A 124 -15.53 -10.20 6.55
CA ASN A 124 -14.25 -10.03 7.19
C ASN A 124 -13.81 -8.56 7.17
N GLN A 125 -14.75 -7.59 7.23
CA GLN A 125 -14.39 -6.32 7.85
C GLN A 125 -13.78 -6.71 9.21
N PRO A 126 -12.53 -6.33 9.53
CA PRO A 126 -12.02 -6.59 10.85
C PRO A 126 -13.00 -5.87 11.77
N GLN A 127 -13.87 -6.67 12.41
CA GLN A 127 -14.55 -6.24 13.60
C GLN A 127 -13.41 -5.65 14.41
N ARG A 128 -13.46 -4.35 14.67
CA ARG A 128 -12.55 -3.71 15.62
C ARG A 128 -12.88 -4.38 16.94
N VAL A 129 -12.32 -5.57 17.15
CA VAL A 129 -12.10 -6.13 18.45
C VAL A 129 -11.04 -5.18 18.96
N MET A 130 -11.49 -4.14 19.67
CA MET A 130 -10.69 -3.58 20.74
C MET A 130 -10.19 -4.80 21.50
N ASP A 131 -8.93 -5.16 21.27
CA ASP A 131 -8.30 -6.21 22.04
C ASP A 131 -8.15 -5.63 23.45
N ASP A 132 -9.19 -5.79 24.26
CA ASP A 132 -9.20 -5.53 25.70
C ASP A 132 -8.18 -6.42 26.44
N ARG A 133 -7.40 -7.21 25.70
CA ARG A 133 -6.22 -7.91 26.21
C ARG A 133 -5.05 -6.98 26.51
N ASN A 134 -5.20 -5.67 26.32
CA ASN A 134 -4.34 -4.68 26.95
C ASN A 134 -4.70 -4.40 28.43
N GLY A 135 -5.70 -5.07 29.00
CA GLY A 135 -6.15 -4.87 30.38
C GLY A 135 -5.22 -5.36 31.50
N MET A 136 -4.05 -5.95 31.21
CA MET A 136 -3.17 -6.56 32.23
C MET A 136 -1.65 -6.31 32.05
N MET A 137 -1.21 -5.31 31.28
CA MET A 137 0.23 -4.98 31.21
C MET A 137 0.59 -3.51 31.50
N ALA A 138 -0.38 -2.67 31.82
CA ALA A 138 -0.13 -1.25 32.08
C ALA A 138 0.00 -0.96 33.59
N GLN A 139 1.17 -1.23 34.17
CA GLN A 139 1.58 -0.48 35.37
C GLN A 139 3.09 -0.22 35.48
N ALA A 140 3.90 -0.76 34.56
CA ALA A 140 5.28 -0.33 34.39
C ALA A 140 5.35 0.47 33.09
N GLY A 141 5.83 1.72 33.17
CA GLY A 141 6.13 2.52 31.98
C GLY A 141 7.09 1.82 31.04
N TYR A 142 7.19 2.32 29.80
CA TYR A 142 8.13 1.82 28.79
C TYR A 142 9.59 1.90 29.25
N ILE A 143 9.90 2.85 30.13
CA ILE A 143 11.22 3.14 30.68
C ILE A 143 11.22 2.79 32.17
N GLY A 144 12.14 1.90 32.55
CA GLY A 144 12.41 1.62 33.95
C GLY A 144 13.06 2.83 34.62
N ARG A 145 12.43 3.37 35.65
CA ARG A 145 12.97 4.52 36.40
C ARG A 145 14.14 4.08 37.28
N ILE A 146 15.33 4.60 37.02
CA ILE A 146 16.57 4.28 37.75
C ILE A 146 17.05 5.52 38.48
N THR A 147 17.23 6.60 37.74
CA THR A 147 17.67 7.91 38.27
C THR A 147 16.48 8.80 38.63
N ASN A 148 15.29 8.51 38.07
CA ASN A 148 14.06 9.28 38.22
C ASN A 148 14.29 10.78 37.96
N ASP A 149 15.04 11.05 36.88
CA ASP A 149 15.35 12.38 36.39
C ASP A 149 14.45 12.78 35.21
N ALA A 150 14.57 14.04 34.79
CA ALA A 150 13.75 14.58 33.71
C ALA A 150 14.00 13.89 32.35
N ARG A 151 15.15 13.22 32.17
CA ARG A 151 15.46 12.52 30.91
C ARG A 151 14.69 11.21 30.82
N GLU A 152 14.61 10.47 31.92
CA GLU A 152 13.78 9.26 32.00
C GLU A 152 12.30 9.58 31.78
N ASP A 153 11.81 10.71 32.32
CA ASP A 153 10.45 11.18 32.05
C ASP A 153 10.23 11.54 30.56
N GLU A 154 11.20 12.22 29.92
CA GLU A 154 11.13 12.52 28.48
C GLU A 154 11.19 11.24 27.63
N MET A 155 12.05 10.28 27.98
CA MET A 155 12.12 8.99 27.29
C MET A 155 10.79 8.24 27.36
N GLU A 156 10.14 8.25 28.52
CA GLU A 156 8.81 7.62 28.71
C GLU A 156 7.76 8.28 27.81
N GLU A 157 7.73 9.62 27.80
CA GLU A 157 6.81 10.38 26.95
C GLU A 157 7.05 10.09 25.46
N ASN A 158 8.31 10.13 25.02
CA ASN A 158 8.70 9.83 23.64
C ASN A 158 8.27 8.41 23.26
N MET A 159 8.48 7.41 24.12
CA MET A 159 8.08 6.03 23.87
C MET A 159 6.56 5.86 23.81
N GLY A 160 5.80 6.57 24.64
CA GLY A 160 4.33 6.59 24.57
C GLY A 160 3.82 7.17 23.25
N GLN A 161 4.44 8.25 22.76
CA GLN A 161 4.13 8.82 21.46
C GLN A 161 4.50 7.88 20.30
N VAL A 162 5.70 7.27 20.34
CA VAL A 162 6.13 6.25 19.36
C VAL A 162 5.13 5.08 19.32
N ASN A 163 4.71 4.55 20.47
CA ASN A 163 3.74 3.45 20.52
C ASN A 163 2.42 3.83 19.84
N THR A 164 1.94 5.05 20.07
CA THR A 164 0.73 5.57 19.41
C THR A 164 0.92 5.68 17.89
N MET A 165 2.05 6.25 17.45
CA MET A 165 2.35 6.39 16.02
C MET A 165 2.49 5.04 15.32
N ILE A 166 3.14 4.06 15.95
CA ILE A 166 3.26 2.69 15.44
C ILE A 166 1.87 2.05 15.31
N GLY A 167 0.99 2.26 16.28
CA GLY A 167 -0.42 1.83 16.18
C GLY A 167 -1.12 2.39 14.95
N ASN A 168 -0.94 3.69 14.67
CA ASN A 168 -1.50 4.33 13.48
C ASN A 168 -0.86 3.82 12.17
N LEU A 169 0.47 3.65 12.14
CA LEU A 169 1.20 3.06 11.00
C LEU A 169 0.70 1.66 10.69
N ARG A 170 0.42 0.84 11.72
CA ARG A 170 -0.16 -0.49 11.55
C ARG A 170 -1.54 -0.43 10.88
N ASN A 171 -2.40 0.48 11.31
CA ASN A 171 -3.73 0.63 10.70
C ASN A 171 -3.61 1.02 9.22
N MET A 172 -2.75 2.00 8.89
CA MET A 172 -2.50 2.37 7.49
C MET A 172 -1.95 1.20 6.67
N ALA A 173 -1.07 0.38 7.24
CA ALA A 173 -0.55 -0.80 6.57
C ALA A 173 -1.63 -1.85 6.27
N LEU A 174 -2.60 -2.03 7.17
CA LEU A 174 -3.74 -2.93 6.95
C LEU A 174 -4.69 -2.39 5.87
N ASP A 175 -4.94 -1.08 5.87
CA ASP A 175 -5.78 -0.41 4.87
C ASP A 175 -5.13 -0.49 3.48
N MET A 176 -3.84 -0.16 3.37
CA MET A 176 -3.05 -0.32 2.13
C MET A 176 -3.05 -1.77 1.63
N GLY A 177 -2.88 -2.74 2.53
CA GLY A 177 -2.87 -4.16 2.16
C GLY A 177 -4.21 -4.63 1.60
N SER A 178 -5.31 -4.22 2.23
CA SER A 178 -6.67 -4.56 1.77
C SER A 178 -6.98 -3.94 0.41
N GLU A 179 -6.58 -2.68 0.21
CA GLU A 179 -6.77 -1.98 -1.06
C GLU A 179 -5.96 -2.63 -2.20
N LEU A 180 -4.69 -2.97 -1.95
CA LEU A 180 -3.87 -3.70 -2.91
C LEU A 180 -4.47 -5.07 -3.29
N GLU A 181 -5.02 -5.81 -2.33
CA GLU A 181 -5.70 -7.08 -2.63
C GLU A 181 -6.93 -6.89 -3.52
N ASN A 182 -7.71 -5.84 -3.29
CA ASN A 182 -8.88 -5.51 -4.11
C ASN A 182 -8.47 -5.13 -5.54
N GLN A 183 -7.50 -4.22 -5.66
CA GLN A 183 -6.97 -3.78 -6.96
C GLN A 183 -6.34 -4.93 -7.74
N ASN A 184 -5.60 -5.84 -7.10
CA ASN A 184 -5.05 -7.02 -7.76
C ASN A 184 -6.14 -7.92 -8.36
N ARG A 185 -7.24 -8.16 -7.63
CA ARG A 185 -8.38 -8.94 -8.17
C ARG A 185 -9.06 -8.21 -9.32
N GLN A 186 -9.15 -6.89 -9.25
CA GLN A 186 -9.69 -6.08 -10.35
C GLN A 186 -8.81 -6.18 -11.60
N ILE A 187 -7.49 -6.10 -11.45
CA ILE A 187 -6.53 -6.27 -12.55
C ILE A 187 -6.70 -7.65 -13.20
N ASP A 188 -6.88 -8.72 -12.41
CA ASP A 188 -7.14 -10.07 -12.96
C ASP A 188 -8.41 -10.11 -13.83
N ARG A 189 -9.49 -9.43 -13.41
CA ARG A 189 -10.71 -9.31 -14.21
C ARG A 189 -10.47 -8.50 -15.49
N ILE A 190 -9.82 -7.35 -15.37
CA ILE A 190 -9.46 -6.48 -16.50
C ILE A 190 -8.63 -7.26 -17.53
N ASN A 191 -7.63 -8.04 -17.09
CA ASN A 191 -6.80 -8.84 -17.99
C ASN A 191 -7.62 -9.88 -18.75
N ARG A 192 -8.52 -10.61 -18.08
CA ARG A 192 -9.41 -11.58 -18.76
C ARG A 192 -10.34 -10.90 -19.77
N LYS A 193 -10.95 -9.76 -19.39
CA LYS A 193 -11.76 -8.94 -20.29
C LYS A 193 -10.94 -8.45 -21.49
N GLY A 194 -9.71 -8.01 -21.26
CA GLY A 194 -8.76 -7.56 -22.28
C GLY A 194 -8.40 -8.65 -23.29
N GLU A 195 -8.01 -9.84 -22.83
CA GLU A 195 -7.72 -10.99 -23.70
C GLU A 195 -8.94 -11.39 -24.54
N SER A 196 -10.14 -11.37 -23.94
CA SER A 196 -11.40 -11.65 -24.65
C SER A 196 -11.67 -10.62 -25.74
N ASN A 197 -11.55 -9.33 -25.40
CA ASN A 197 -11.73 -8.22 -26.34
C ASN A 197 -10.71 -8.28 -27.49
N GLU A 198 -9.43 -8.55 -27.21
CA GLU A 198 -8.38 -8.67 -28.23
C GLU A 198 -8.70 -9.78 -29.24
N ALA A 199 -9.02 -10.99 -28.74
CA ALA A 199 -9.40 -12.11 -29.60
C ALA A 199 -10.63 -11.79 -30.45
N ARG A 200 -11.62 -11.13 -29.85
CA ARG A 200 -12.86 -10.71 -30.51
C ARG A 200 -12.61 -9.69 -31.63
N ILE A 201 -11.80 -8.67 -31.35
CA ILE A 201 -11.40 -7.65 -32.32
C ILE A 201 -10.65 -8.29 -33.49
N ALA A 202 -9.71 -9.21 -33.22
CA ALA A 202 -8.97 -9.90 -34.27
C ALA A 202 -9.88 -10.67 -35.24
N VAL A 203 -10.87 -11.41 -34.71
CA VAL A 203 -11.85 -12.16 -35.51
C VAL A 203 -12.73 -11.20 -36.33
N ALA A 204 -13.27 -10.15 -35.70
CA ALA A 204 -14.11 -9.17 -36.39
C ALA A 204 -13.34 -8.45 -37.53
N ASN A 205 -12.08 -8.10 -37.28
CA ASN A 205 -11.22 -7.47 -38.27
C ASN A 205 -10.95 -8.40 -39.46
N GLN A 206 -10.69 -9.70 -39.20
CA GLN A 206 -10.53 -10.69 -40.27
C GLN A 206 -11.81 -10.85 -41.10
N ARG A 207 -13.00 -10.86 -40.48
CA ARG A 207 -14.29 -10.91 -41.18
C ARG A 207 -14.52 -9.66 -42.04
N ALA A 208 -14.24 -8.48 -41.49
CA ALA A 208 -14.35 -7.22 -42.23
C ALA A 208 -13.45 -7.21 -43.49
N HIS A 209 -12.21 -7.69 -43.37
CA HIS A 209 -11.30 -7.81 -44.52
C HIS A 209 -11.78 -8.80 -45.59
N GLN A 210 -12.49 -9.86 -45.20
CA GLN A 210 -13.08 -10.81 -46.17
C GLN A 210 -14.23 -10.20 -46.94
N LEU A 211 -15.00 -9.29 -46.34
CA LEU A 211 -16.10 -8.58 -47.00
C LEU A 211 -15.65 -7.54 -48.04
N LEU A 212 -14.40 -7.06 -47.93
CA LEU A 212 -13.81 -6.11 -48.87
C LEU A 212 -13.18 -6.77 -50.11
N LYS A 213 -13.12 -8.11 -50.15
CA LYS A 213 -12.65 -8.88 -51.32
C LYS A 213 -13.82 -9.32 -52.18
#